data_AF-A0A7C5EXY1-F1
#
_entry.id   AF-A0A7C5EXY1-F1
#
_cell.length_a   1.000
_cell.length_b   1.000
_cell.length_c   1.000
_cell.angle_alpha   90.00
_cell.angle_beta   90.00
_cell.angle_gamma   90.00
#
_symmetry.space_group_name_H-M   'P 1'
#
loop_
_entity.id
_entity.type
_entity.pdbx_description
1 polymer ?
#
loop_
_entity_poly.entity_id
_entity_poly.type
_entity_poly.pdbx_seq_one_letter_code
_entity_poly.pdbx_strand_id
1 'polypeptide(L)' 'MKSLMVLVVITTFLVTAGCSGMSYTTQRALSGGAIGAGGGAIIGWAAGNPAVGAAVGGGVGVLGGLIYDQYEKLQGRP' A
#
# COMPACT_ATOMS: atom_id res chain seq x y z
N MET A 1 -22.55 3.44 1.10
CA MET A 1 -22.29 4.49 0.10
C MET A 1 -21.79 5.81 0.71
N LYS A 2 -22.51 6.41 1.68
CA LYS A 2 -22.07 7.64 2.37
C LYS A 2 -20.68 7.54 3.01
N SER A 3 -20.41 6.44 3.72
CA SER A 3 -19.11 6.19 4.38
C SER A 3 -17.96 5.95 3.40
N LEU A 4 -18.25 5.48 2.19
CA LEU A 4 -17.26 5.29 1.13
C LEU A 4 -16.82 6.64 0.54
N MET A 5 -17.76 7.56 0.33
CA MET A 5 -17.43 8.94 -0.05
C MET A 5 -16.61 9.65 1.03
N VAL A 6 -16.97 9.49 2.30
CA VAL A 6 -16.20 10.08 3.42
C VAL A 6 -14.78 9.49 3.48
N LEU A 7 -14.62 8.18 3.32
CA LEU A 7 -13.29 7.54 3.27
C LEU A 7 -12.45 8.02 2.10
N VAL A 8 -13.02 8.14 0.90
CA VAL A 8 -12.31 8.64 -0.29
C VAL A 8 -11.88 10.09 -0.10
N VAL A 9 -12.75 10.94 0.45
CA VAL A 9 -12.43 12.36 0.71
C VAL A 9 -11.33 12.49 1.75
N ILE A 10 -11.39 11.72 2.85
CA ILE A 10 -10.36 11.71 3.89
C ILE A 10 -9.03 11.20 3.34
N THR A 11 -9.05 10.12 2.54
CA THR A 11 -7.84 9.54 1.94
C THR A 11 -7.21 10.54 0.97
N THR A 12 -8.01 11.23 0.16
CA THR A 12 -7.53 12.26 -0.78
C THR A 12 -6.93 13.45 -0.05
N PHE A 13 -7.54 13.90 1.05
CA PHE A 13 -7.00 14.95 1.92
C PHE A 13 -5.71 14.53 2.63
N LEU A 14 -5.61 13.29 3.11
CA LEU A 14 -4.39 12.76 3.73
C LEU A 14 -3.25 12.62 2.71
N VAL A 15 -3.55 12.20 1.48
CA VAL A 15 -2.56 12.11 0.40
C VAL A 15 -2.10 13.51 -0.01
N THR A 16 -2.99 14.50 -0.15
CA THR A 16 -2.61 15.88 -0.49
C THR A 16 -1.90 16.61 0.65
N ALA A 17 -2.29 16.39 1.92
CA ALA A 17 -1.57 16.92 3.09
C ALA A 17 -0.20 16.22 3.31
N GLY A 18 -0.09 14.94 2.95
CA GLY A 18 1.16 14.17 2.96
C GLY A 18 2.09 14.48 1.78
N CYS A 19 1.55 14.95 0.65
CA CYS A 19 2.31 15.24 -0.57
C CYS A 19 3.38 16.32 -0.43
N SER A 20 3.29 17.21 0.57
CA SER A 20 4.30 18.26 0.77
C SER A 20 5.58 17.78 1.47
N GLY A 21 5.69 16.48 1.80
CA GLY A 21 6.87 15.95 2.50
C GLY A 21 7.00 14.43 2.54
N MET A 22 6.25 13.67 1.72
CA MET A 22 6.33 12.21 1.75
C MET A 22 7.62 11.73 1.06
N SER A 23 8.49 11.06 1.82
CA SER A 23 9.64 10.37 1.27
C SER A 23 9.17 9.27 0.31
N TYR A 24 9.75 9.18 -0.89
CA TYR A 24 9.45 8.18 -1.94
C TYR A 24 9.31 6.76 -1.39
N THR A 25 10.08 6.43 -0.36
CA THR A 25 10.03 5.23 0.46
C THR A 25 8.62 4.88 0.95
N THR A 26 7.93 5.83 1.57
CA THR A 26 6.63 5.59 2.20
C THR A 26 5.55 5.44 1.14
N GLN A 27 5.66 6.16 0.01
CA GLN A 27 4.74 6.02 -1.11
C GLN A 27 4.87 4.65 -1.79
N ARG A 28 6.11 4.18 -2.01
CA ARG A 28 6.40 2.86 -2.59
C ARG A 28 5.94 1.74 -1.65
N ALA A 29 6.22 1.84 -0.36
CA ALA A 29 5.77 0.88 0.64
C ALA A 29 4.24 0.83 0.79
N LEU A 30 3.57 1.99 0.80
CA LEU A 30 2.12 2.07 0.92
C LEU A 30 1.43 1.56 -0.36
N SER A 31 1.94 1.89 -1.53
CA SER A 31 1.41 1.39 -2.81
C SER A 31 1.63 -0.12 -2.96
N GLY A 32 2.85 -0.60 -2.67
CA GLY A 32 3.16 -2.04 -2.66
C GLY A 32 2.31 -2.81 -1.64
N GLY A 33 2.12 -2.25 -0.44
CA GLY A 33 1.26 -2.80 0.60
C GLY A 33 -0.22 -2.81 0.23
N ALA A 34 -0.74 -1.74 -0.37
CA ALA A 34 -2.13 -1.67 -0.80
C ALA A 34 -2.42 -2.64 -1.96
N ILE A 35 -1.51 -2.74 -2.93
CA ILE A 35 -1.62 -3.68 -4.06
C ILE A 35 -1.52 -5.11 -3.55
N GLY A 36 -0.55 -5.39 -2.67
CA GLY A 36 -0.37 -6.69 -2.06
C GLY A 36 -1.56 -7.10 -1.19
N ALA A 37 -2.13 -6.18 -0.40
CA ALA A 37 -3.32 -6.44 0.40
C ALA A 37 -4.56 -6.67 -0.47
N GLY A 38 -4.74 -5.89 -1.55
CA GLY A 38 -5.84 -6.07 -2.49
C GLY A 38 -5.77 -7.40 -3.24
N GLY A 39 -4.61 -7.75 -3.80
CA GLY A 39 -4.40 -9.03 -4.48
C GLY A 39 -4.49 -10.21 -3.52
N GLY A 40 -3.87 -10.08 -2.35
CA GLY A 40 -3.93 -11.06 -1.28
C GLY A 40 -5.35 -11.27 -0.75
N ALA A 41 -6.17 -10.23 -0.66
CA ALA A 41 -7.57 -10.35 -0.26
C ALA A 41 -8.39 -11.16 -1.26
N ILE A 42 -8.17 -10.96 -2.56
CA ILE A 42 -8.87 -11.71 -3.63
C ILE A 42 -8.49 -13.20 -3.58
N ILE A 43 -7.19 -13.49 -3.45
CA ILE A 43 -6.68 -14.86 -3.35
C ILE A 43 -7.14 -15.50 -2.04
N GLY A 44 -7.07 -14.77 -0.92
CA GLY A 44 -7.55 -15.21 0.38
C GLY A 44 -9.05 -15.45 0.40
N TRP A 45 -9.83 -14.66 -0.34
CA TRP A 45 -11.27 -14.87 -0.51
C TRP A 45 -11.55 -16.21 -1.19
N ALA A 46 -10.80 -16.55 -2.25
CA ALA A 46 -10.89 -17.85 -2.90
C ALA A 46 -10.44 -19.02 -1.99
N ALA A 47 -9.49 -18.77 -1.08
CA ALA A 47 -9.01 -19.73 -0.09
C ALA A 47 -9.89 -19.81 1.19
N GLY A 48 -10.97 -19.03 1.28
CA GLY A 48 -11.91 -19.03 2.41
C GLY A 48 -11.56 -18.09 3.57
N ASN A 49 -10.44 -17.35 3.50
CA ASN A 49 -10.11 -16.31 4.47
C ASN A 49 -9.47 -15.07 3.81
N PRO A 50 -10.29 -14.09 3.38
CA PRO A 50 -9.81 -12.87 2.74
C PRO A 50 -8.97 -12.00 3.67
N ALA A 51 -9.23 -12.03 4.98
CA ALA A 51 -8.48 -11.23 5.95
C ALA A 51 -7.04 -11.72 6.08
N VAL A 52 -6.84 -13.04 6.11
CA VAL A 52 -5.50 -13.64 6.15
C VAL A 52 -4.75 -13.35 4.86
N GLY A 53 -5.41 -13.51 3.70
CA GLY A 53 -4.79 -13.19 2.41
C GLY A 53 -4.42 -11.71 2.29
N ALA A 54 -5.28 -10.80 2.74
CA ALA A 54 -5.00 -9.37 2.77
C ALA A 54 -3.86 -9.01 3.71
N ALA A 55 -3.81 -9.61 4.90
CA ALA A 55 -2.76 -9.35 5.88
C ALA A 55 -1.39 -9.85 5.39
N VAL A 56 -1.33 -11.05 4.83
CA VAL A 56 -0.09 -11.61 4.26
C VAL A 56 0.33 -10.84 3.02
N GLY A 57 -0.58 -10.62 2.08
CA GLY A 57 -0.29 -9.88 0.86
C GLY A 57 0.11 -8.43 1.15
N GLY A 58 -0.55 -7.78 2.11
CA GLY A 58 -0.21 -6.44 2.56
C GLY A 58 1.15 -6.37 3.25
N GLY A 59 1.43 -7.31 4.15
CA GLY A 59 2.74 -7.41 4.82
C GLY A 59 3.89 -7.62 3.84
N VAL A 60 3.73 -8.59 2.92
CA VAL A 60 4.73 -8.87 1.87
C VAL A 60 4.88 -7.69 0.91
N GLY A 61 3.79 -7.02 0.53
CA GLY A 61 3.81 -5.86 -0.35
C GLY A 61 4.50 -4.64 0.26
N VAL A 62 4.30 -4.39 1.56
CA VAL A 62 5.03 -3.33 2.29
C VAL A 62 6.52 -3.67 2.37
N LEU A 63 6.87 -4.88 2.78
CA LEU A 63 8.27 -5.31 2.90
C LEU A 63 8.99 -5.26 1.54
N GLY A 64 8.34 -5.75 0.48
CA GLY A 64 8.86 -5.69 -0.88
C GLY A 64 9.07 -4.26 -1.37
N GLY A 65 8.10 -3.37 -1.10
CA GLY A 65 8.21 -1.95 -1.45
C GLY A 65 9.35 -1.23 -0.70
N LEU A 66 9.61 -1.59 0.56
CA LEU A 66 10.73 -1.05 1.34
C LEU A 66 12.09 -1.54 0.82
N ILE A 67 12.23 -2.83 0.52
CA ILE A 67 13.46 -3.40 -0.04
C ILE A 67 13.75 -2.81 -1.43
N TYR A 68 12.71 -2.69 -2.26
CA TYR A 68 12.82 -2.11 -3.60
C TYR A 68 13.24 -0.64 -3.55
N ASP A 69 12.69 0.13 -2.60
CA ASP A 69 13.10 1.52 -2.40
C ASP A 69 14.58 1.63 -1.98
N GLN A 70 15.07 0.74 -1.12
CA GLN A 70 16.50 0.70 -0.79
C GLN A 70 17.36 0.39 -2.01
N TYR A 71 16.90 -0.52 -2.87
CA TYR A 71 17.61 -0.85 -4.11
C TYR A 71 17.64 0.32 -5.10
N GLU A 72 16.53 1.05 -5.29
CA GLU A 72 16.51 2.25 -6.14
C GLU A 72 17.42 3.37 -5.61
N LYS A 73 17.45 3.58 -4.28
CA LYS A 73 18.36 4.53 -3.64
C LYS A 73 19.83 4.18 -3.88
N LEU A 74 20.19 2.89 -3.85
CA LEU A 74 21.54 2.43 -4.16
C LEU A 74 21.90 2.62 -5.64
N GLN A 75 20.91 2.57 -6.53
CA GLN A 75 21.10 2.79 -7.97
C GLN A 75 21.12 4.27 -8.39
N GLY A 76 20.99 5.22 -7.45
CA GLY A 76 21.05 6.66 -7.76
C GLY A 76 19.85 7.19 -8.55
N ARG A 77 18.74 6.44 -8.59
CA ARG A 77 17.47 6.91 -9.16
C ARG A 77 16.60 7.50 -8.05
N PRO A 78 16.08 8.73 -8.20
CA PRO A 78 15.17 9.33 -7.23
C PRO A 78 13.88 8.51 -7.08
#